data_AF-A0A3D6CFR5-F1
#
_entry.id   AF-A0A3D6CFR5-F1
#
_cell.length_a   1.000
_cell.length_b   1.000
_cell.length_c   1.000
_cell.angle_alpha   90.00
_cell.angle_beta   90.00
_cell.angle_gamma   90.00
#
_symmetry.space_group_name_H-M   'P 1'
#
loop_
_entity.id
_entity.type
_entity.pdbx_description
1 polymer ?
#
loop_
_entity_poly.entity_id
_entity_poly.type
_entity_poly.pdbx_seq_one_letter_code
_entity_poly.pdbx_strand_id
1 'polypeptide(L)'
;MSTTAIKPATQPSNQLIEVEIQGEWYYKIPHADSMRPFLISMVSDSNHWLFQASNGGITAGRQNPDYALFPYDTDDKLIDSAEHTGPKTIIRIQDGENTITWEPFSIRSEASCKTERNLYKSRWGNAILFEEIYPAAGLRFRYQWNSSDTYGFVRKASISNLSGKPQKISIIDGLQNILPYGVGQDLQQKVSNLTDAYKRSELQKEAGLGLYALSAIIVDKAEPSEALKANIAWSMGLPNPVYLLSNRQLQAYRKGSPVREEMDVKGEKGAYLIQSDFVLEAAGTKEWLVIANVNQSQPAIIRLMDEIKANSNLQKDILADIQKGTDQLIKRVA
;
A
#
# COMPACT_ATOMS: atom_id res chain seq x y z
N MET A 1 56.51 11.98 -0.37
CA MET A 1 55.22 11.37 -0.76
C MET A 1 54.22 11.73 0.32
N SER A 2 53.42 12.77 0.11
CA SER A 2 52.39 13.18 1.07
C SER A 2 51.18 12.26 0.92
N THR A 3 50.95 11.42 1.92
CA THR A 3 49.70 10.69 2.09
C THR A 3 48.62 11.66 2.53
N THR A 4 47.84 12.13 1.57
CA THR A 4 46.61 12.89 1.84
C THR A 4 45.64 11.94 2.56
N ALA A 5 45.47 12.15 3.86
CA ALA A 5 44.47 11.45 4.65
C ALA A 5 43.08 11.76 4.10
N ILE A 6 42.42 10.75 3.55
CA ILE A 6 41.01 10.81 3.18
C ILE A 6 40.24 10.95 4.49
N LYS A 7 39.61 12.11 4.70
CA LYS A 7 38.63 12.28 5.79
C LYS A 7 37.54 11.22 5.62
N PRO A 8 37.16 10.48 6.67
CA PRO A 8 35.99 9.61 6.59
C PRO A 8 34.79 10.49 6.24
N ALA A 9 34.01 10.08 5.25
CA ALA A 9 32.68 10.63 5.04
C ALA A 9 31.91 10.51 6.37
N THR A 10 31.39 11.61 6.87
CA THR A 10 30.53 11.64 8.05
C THR A 10 29.41 10.62 7.86
N GLN A 11 29.40 9.55 8.66
CA GLN A 11 28.28 8.64 8.71
C GLN A 11 27.02 9.45 9.04
N PRO A 12 25.90 9.24 8.32
CA PRO A 12 24.64 9.87 8.70
C PRO A 12 24.32 9.49 10.15
N SER A 13 23.92 10.48 10.94
CA SER A 13 23.45 10.29 12.31
C SER A 13 22.14 9.48 12.26
N ASN A 14 22.21 8.18 12.57
CA ASN A 14 21.02 7.32 12.74
C ASN A 14 20.31 7.56 14.09
N GLN A 15 20.37 8.78 14.63
CA GLN A 15 19.65 9.12 15.85
C GLN A 15 18.14 9.17 15.57
N LEU A 16 17.36 8.63 16.50
CA LEU A 16 15.91 8.71 16.49
C LEU A 16 15.49 10.18 16.69
N ILE A 17 14.67 10.71 15.78
CA ILE A 17 14.22 12.10 15.84
C ILE A 17 12.72 12.12 16.12
N GLU A 18 12.29 12.84 17.15
CA GLU A 18 10.87 13.15 17.33
C GLU A 18 10.46 14.28 16.36
N VAL A 19 9.38 14.06 15.62
CA VAL A 19 8.86 15.01 14.65
C VAL A 19 7.34 15.03 14.70
N GLU A 20 6.77 16.22 14.58
CA GLU A 20 5.33 16.40 14.43
C GLU A 20 4.95 16.45 12.94
N ILE A 21 4.00 15.61 12.55
CA ILE A 21 3.46 15.54 11.18
C ILE A 21 1.95 15.65 11.28
N GLN A 22 1.37 16.71 10.70
CA GLN A 22 -0.09 16.95 10.69
C GLN A 22 -0.75 16.89 12.09
N GLY A 23 -0.05 17.36 13.13
CA GLY A 23 -0.55 17.37 14.51
C GLY A 23 -0.34 16.07 15.29
N GLU A 24 0.30 15.05 14.69
CA GLU A 24 0.67 13.79 15.35
C GLU A 24 2.18 13.67 15.53
N TRP A 25 2.62 13.12 16.67
CA TRP A 25 4.03 12.90 16.97
C TRP A 25 4.51 11.54 16.46
N TYR A 26 5.66 11.55 15.78
CA TYR A 26 6.34 10.38 15.23
C TYR A 26 7.79 10.30 15.69
N TYR A 27 8.27 9.07 15.78
CA TYR A 27 9.70 8.76 15.77
C TYR A 27 10.16 8.52 14.34
N LYS A 28 11.08 9.35 13.86
CA LYS A 28 11.72 9.24 12.54
C LYS A 28 13.05 8.50 12.66
N ILE A 29 13.22 7.51 11.79
CA ILE A 29 14.49 6.86 11.47
C ILE A 29 14.93 7.39 10.09
N PRO A 30 15.91 8.32 10.03
CA PRO A 30 16.43 8.79 8.76
C PRO A 30 17.26 7.70 8.08
N HIS A 31 17.28 7.68 6.74
CA HIS A 31 18.05 6.72 5.95
C HIS A 31 17.80 5.26 6.38
N ALA A 32 16.53 4.90 6.57
CA ALA A 32 16.13 3.60 7.11
C ALA A 32 16.57 2.43 6.22
N ASP A 33 16.81 2.69 4.94
CA ASP A 33 17.37 1.78 3.94
C ASP A 33 18.87 1.46 4.14
N SER A 34 19.59 2.25 4.94
CA SER A 34 20.97 1.96 5.33
C SER A 34 21.07 0.87 6.40
N MET A 35 19.94 0.49 7.01
CA MET A 35 19.85 -0.55 8.03
C MET A 35 19.43 -1.87 7.39
N ARG A 36 19.88 -3.00 7.96
CA ARG A 36 19.29 -4.29 7.61
C ARG A 36 17.77 -4.22 7.86
N PRO A 37 16.92 -4.68 6.91
CA PRO A 37 15.49 -4.68 7.11
C PRO A 37 15.09 -5.36 8.42
N PHE A 38 14.18 -4.74 9.16
CA PHE A 38 13.72 -5.22 10.46
C PHE A 38 12.19 -5.20 10.52
N LEU A 39 11.63 -6.07 11.36
CA LEU A 39 10.19 -6.24 11.49
C LEU A 39 9.58 -5.19 12.44
N ILE A 40 8.42 -4.68 12.07
CA ILE A 40 7.66 -3.66 12.79
C ILE A 40 6.24 -4.20 12.98
N SER A 41 5.73 -4.11 14.20
CA SER A 41 4.31 -4.37 14.48
C SER A 41 3.54 -3.05 14.59
N MET A 42 2.36 -2.99 14.00
CA MET A 42 1.39 -1.91 14.19
C MET A 42 0.28 -2.40 15.11
N VAL A 43 0.00 -1.64 16.17
CA VAL A 43 -1.08 -1.97 17.11
C VAL A 43 -2.40 -1.31 16.68
N SER A 44 -3.51 -1.89 17.10
CA SER A 44 -4.86 -1.37 16.86
C SER A 44 -5.69 -1.47 18.15
N ASP A 45 -6.66 -0.60 18.33
CA ASP A 45 -7.66 -0.69 19.40
C ASP A 45 -8.74 -1.74 19.12
N SER A 46 -8.88 -2.16 17.86
CA SER A 46 -9.81 -3.22 17.43
C SER A 46 -9.07 -4.55 17.24
N ASN A 47 -9.42 -5.31 16.20
CA ASN A 47 -8.93 -6.65 15.93
C ASN A 47 -7.95 -6.70 14.73
N HIS A 48 -7.37 -5.59 14.31
CA HIS A 48 -6.38 -5.58 13.24
C HIS A 48 -5.04 -6.13 13.74
N TRP A 49 -4.37 -6.90 12.89
CA TRP A 49 -2.97 -7.25 13.02
C TRP A 49 -2.25 -6.82 11.73
N LEU A 50 -1.08 -6.21 11.88
CA LEU A 50 -0.24 -5.79 10.75
C LEU A 50 1.22 -5.89 11.17
N PHE A 51 1.96 -6.74 10.46
CA PHE A 51 3.39 -6.88 10.57
C PHE A 51 4.02 -6.39 9.28
N GLN A 52 4.95 -5.46 9.38
CA GLN A 52 5.58 -4.82 8.23
C GLN A 52 7.07 -4.72 8.43
N ALA A 53 7.84 -5.10 7.42
CA ALA A 53 9.27 -4.88 7.39
C ALA A 53 9.60 -3.42 7.03
N SER A 54 10.75 -2.92 7.50
CA SER A 54 11.21 -1.57 7.18
C SER A 54 11.50 -1.32 5.70
N ASN A 55 11.60 -2.37 4.86
CA ASN A 55 11.69 -2.27 3.41
C ASN A 55 10.32 -2.26 2.70
N GLY A 56 9.21 -2.31 3.45
CA GLY A 56 7.84 -2.25 2.93
C GLY A 56 7.13 -3.59 2.80
N GLY A 57 7.83 -4.73 2.93
CA GLY A 57 7.22 -6.06 2.97
C GLY A 57 6.16 -6.13 4.07
N ILE A 58 5.02 -6.78 3.83
CA ILE A 58 3.86 -6.68 4.70
C ILE A 58 3.03 -7.96 4.74
N THR A 59 2.52 -8.27 5.93
CA THR A 59 1.34 -9.10 6.11
C THR A 59 0.36 -8.37 7.03
N ALA A 60 -0.93 -8.48 6.74
CA ALA A 60 -1.97 -7.79 7.51
C ALA A 60 -3.28 -8.55 7.41
N GLY A 61 -4.14 -8.41 8.42
CA GLY A 61 -5.50 -8.96 8.44
C GLY A 61 -6.24 -8.61 9.72
N ARG A 62 -7.42 -9.19 9.90
CA ARG A 62 -8.22 -8.97 11.11
C ARG A 62 -8.40 -10.29 11.85
N GLN A 63 -8.53 -10.24 13.18
CA GLN A 63 -8.78 -11.39 14.07
C GLN A 63 -7.65 -12.42 14.13
N ASN A 64 -7.33 -13.11 13.02
CA ASN A 64 -6.30 -14.15 12.94
C ASN A 64 -5.78 -14.31 11.48
N PRO A 65 -4.74 -15.12 11.24
CA PRO A 65 -4.15 -15.33 9.91
C PRO A 65 -5.08 -15.89 8.83
N ASP A 66 -6.20 -16.52 9.17
CA ASP A 66 -7.15 -17.04 8.17
C ASP A 66 -8.03 -15.93 7.56
N TYR A 67 -8.02 -14.74 8.15
CA TYR A 67 -8.62 -13.52 7.59
C TYR A 67 -7.55 -12.51 7.22
N ALA A 68 -6.52 -13.00 6.53
CA ALA A 68 -5.44 -12.20 6.00
C ALA A 68 -5.85 -11.42 4.74
N LEU A 69 -5.38 -10.18 4.65
CA LEU A 69 -5.41 -9.34 3.45
C LEU A 69 -4.22 -9.65 2.53
N PHE A 70 -3.06 -9.93 3.12
CA PHE A 70 -1.83 -10.32 2.42
C PHE A 70 -1.32 -11.64 3.01
N PRO A 71 -0.61 -12.51 2.24
CA PRO A 71 -0.11 -13.78 2.75
C PRO A 71 0.58 -13.68 4.11
N TYR A 72 0.20 -14.58 5.02
CA TYR A 72 0.83 -14.69 6.34
C TYR A 72 2.00 -15.68 6.25
N ASP A 73 3.21 -15.17 6.38
CA ASP A 73 4.46 -15.92 6.27
C ASP A 73 5.45 -15.49 7.37
N THR A 74 6.56 -16.21 7.46
CA THR A 74 7.67 -15.87 8.36
C THR A 74 8.32 -14.54 7.97
N ASP A 75 8.99 -13.90 8.92
CA ASP A 75 9.52 -12.54 8.77
C ASP A 75 10.59 -12.42 7.68
N ASP A 76 11.42 -13.45 7.50
CA ASP A 76 12.38 -13.57 6.39
C ASP A 76 11.70 -13.50 5.02
N LYS A 77 10.67 -14.32 4.80
CA LYS A 77 9.90 -14.33 3.55
C LYS A 77 9.12 -13.03 3.35
N LEU A 78 8.62 -12.45 4.43
CA LEU A 78 7.92 -11.17 4.40
C LEU A 78 8.83 -10.06 3.89
N ILE A 79 10.07 -9.99 4.40
CA ILE A 79 11.10 -9.04 3.93
C ILE A 79 11.38 -9.24 2.44
N ASP A 80 11.57 -10.49 1.99
CA ASP A 80 11.88 -10.82 0.60
C ASP A 80 10.70 -10.56 -0.36
N SER A 81 9.47 -10.51 0.17
CA SER A 81 8.25 -10.31 -0.61
C SER A 81 7.94 -8.85 -0.97
N ALA A 82 8.70 -7.88 -0.49
CA ALA A 82 8.41 -6.44 -0.63
C ALA A 82 8.16 -5.98 -2.07
N GLU A 83 8.80 -6.63 -3.06
CA GLU A 83 8.59 -6.33 -4.48
C GLU A 83 7.26 -6.81 -5.05
N HIS A 84 6.62 -7.78 -4.39
CA HIS A 84 5.52 -8.56 -4.94
C HIS A 84 4.25 -8.57 -4.07
N THR A 85 4.34 -8.16 -2.80
CA THR A 85 3.23 -8.14 -1.86
C THR A 85 3.11 -6.76 -1.21
N GLY A 86 1.88 -6.26 -1.07
CA GLY A 86 1.62 -5.01 -0.37
C GLY A 86 1.64 -3.78 -1.28
N PRO A 87 2.08 -2.61 -0.77
CA PRO A 87 2.13 -1.37 -1.53
C PRO A 87 3.01 -1.47 -2.79
N LYS A 88 2.53 -0.91 -3.89
CA LYS A 88 3.33 -0.73 -5.11
C LYS A 88 3.01 0.62 -5.76
N THR A 89 4.05 1.37 -6.09
CA THR A 89 3.95 2.70 -6.68
C THR A 89 4.96 2.83 -7.83
N ILE A 90 4.52 3.21 -9.03
CA ILE A 90 5.37 3.48 -10.19
C ILE A 90 4.99 4.85 -10.73
N ILE A 91 5.95 5.76 -10.77
CA ILE A 91 5.76 7.16 -11.16
C ILE A 91 6.56 7.42 -12.43
N ARG A 92 5.88 7.87 -13.48
CA ARG A 92 6.51 8.39 -14.70
C ARG A 92 6.41 9.90 -14.69
N ILE A 93 7.56 10.54 -14.86
CA ILE A 93 7.76 11.97 -14.76
C ILE A 93 8.21 12.45 -16.13
N GLN A 94 7.54 13.47 -16.67
CA GLN A 94 7.98 14.08 -17.92
C GLN A 94 9.15 15.03 -17.65
N ASP A 95 10.26 14.83 -18.37
CA ASP A 95 11.45 15.69 -18.34
C ASP A 95 11.83 16.09 -19.78
N GLY A 96 11.30 17.22 -20.24
CA GLY A 96 11.40 17.63 -21.64
C GLY A 96 10.72 16.62 -22.58
N GLU A 97 11.49 16.06 -23.52
CA GLU A 97 11.06 14.98 -24.42
C GLU A 97 11.21 13.58 -23.80
N ASN A 98 11.95 13.47 -22.71
CA ASN A 98 12.20 12.20 -22.04
C ASN A 98 11.16 11.92 -20.96
N THR A 99 11.02 10.64 -20.61
CA THR A 99 10.22 10.20 -19.46
C THR A 99 11.13 9.45 -18.50
N ILE A 100 11.14 9.88 -17.24
CA ILE A 100 11.87 9.21 -16.15
C ILE A 100 10.89 8.32 -15.41
N THR A 101 11.24 7.05 -15.20
CA THR A 101 10.47 6.13 -14.37
C THR A 101 11.14 5.99 -13.00
N TRP A 102 10.41 6.39 -11.97
CA TRP A 102 10.79 6.24 -10.56
C TRP A 102 9.79 5.30 -9.87
N GLU A 103 10.30 4.26 -9.21
CA GLU A 103 9.50 3.29 -8.46
C GLU A 103 9.88 3.37 -6.97
N PRO A 104 9.20 4.24 -6.19
CA PRO A 104 9.48 4.40 -4.77
C PRO A 104 9.46 3.08 -4.01
N PHE A 105 10.40 2.93 -3.08
CA PHE A 105 10.59 1.75 -2.22
C PHE A 105 10.92 0.45 -2.98
N SER A 106 11.15 0.51 -4.28
CA SER A 106 11.56 -0.64 -5.06
C SER A 106 13.07 -0.72 -5.25
N ILE A 107 13.59 -1.94 -5.33
CA ILE A 107 14.98 -2.20 -5.75
C ILE A 107 15.22 -1.87 -7.22
N ARG A 108 14.14 -1.76 -8.03
CA ARG A 108 14.21 -1.54 -9.49
C ARG A 108 14.72 -0.16 -9.86
N SER A 109 14.61 0.81 -8.95
CA SER A 109 15.07 2.19 -9.16
C SER A 109 16.41 2.48 -8.49
N GLU A 110 16.98 1.58 -7.69
CA GLU A 110 18.19 1.87 -6.89
C GLU A 110 19.42 2.22 -7.73
N ALA A 111 19.57 1.61 -8.90
CA ALA A 111 20.68 1.90 -9.79
C ALA A 111 20.53 3.23 -10.55
N SER A 112 19.30 3.68 -10.80
CA SER A 112 18.99 4.84 -11.65
C SER A 112 18.60 6.09 -10.87
N CYS A 113 18.09 5.94 -9.65
CA CYS A 113 17.55 7.01 -8.82
C CYS A 113 18.28 7.03 -7.48
N LYS A 114 19.08 8.08 -7.24
CA LYS A 114 19.60 8.34 -5.90
C LYS A 114 18.49 8.92 -5.03
N THR A 115 18.04 8.16 -4.04
CA THR A 115 16.88 8.48 -3.21
C THR A 115 17.27 8.56 -1.73
N GLU A 116 16.42 9.19 -0.93
CA GLU A 116 16.51 9.21 0.53
C GLU A 116 15.27 8.54 1.11
N ARG A 117 15.42 7.44 1.86
CA ARG A 117 14.30 6.72 2.49
C ARG A 117 14.25 6.97 3.98
N ASN A 118 13.11 7.42 4.48
CA ASN A 118 12.87 7.65 5.89
C ASN A 118 11.68 6.82 6.35
N LEU A 119 11.75 6.31 7.58
CA LEU A 119 10.69 5.52 8.20
C LEU A 119 10.22 6.22 9.47
N TYR A 120 8.92 6.20 9.70
CA TYR A 120 8.28 6.88 10.82
C TYR A 120 7.32 5.93 11.51
N LYS A 121 7.31 5.95 12.84
CA LYS A 121 6.31 5.27 13.65
C LYS A 121 5.66 6.27 14.59
N SER A 122 4.33 6.31 14.60
CA SER A 122 3.57 7.17 15.51
C SER A 122 3.93 6.86 16.96
N ARG A 123 3.86 7.86 17.85
CA ARG A 123 4.12 7.68 19.29
C ARG A 123 3.28 6.58 19.94
N TRP A 124 2.04 6.40 19.50
CA TRP A 124 1.12 5.36 19.99
C TRP A 124 1.29 4.00 19.28
N GLY A 125 2.18 3.92 18.30
CA GLY A 125 2.50 2.71 17.56
C GLY A 125 1.43 2.19 16.59
N ASN A 126 0.34 2.94 16.36
CA ASN A 126 -0.80 2.56 15.52
C ASN A 126 -0.78 3.15 14.09
N ALA A 127 0.29 3.88 13.73
CA ALA A 127 0.57 4.28 12.36
C ALA A 127 2.06 4.09 12.01
N ILE A 128 2.31 3.69 10.77
CA ILE A 128 3.65 3.56 10.18
C ILE A 128 3.65 4.34 8.86
N LEU A 129 4.59 5.27 8.71
CA LEU A 129 4.74 6.10 7.51
C LEU A 129 6.10 5.83 6.86
N PHE A 130 6.07 5.62 5.55
CA PHE A 130 7.23 5.46 4.69
C PHE A 130 7.36 6.71 3.82
N GLU A 131 8.58 7.20 3.68
CA GLU A 131 8.91 8.34 2.83
C GLU A 131 10.09 7.99 1.93
N GLU A 132 9.98 8.33 0.66
CA GLU A 132 11.10 8.37 -0.26
C GLU A 132 11.14 9.72 -0.96
N ILE A 133 12.31 10.35 -0.93
CA ILE A 133 12.61 11.59 -1.65
C ILE A 133 13.49 11.23 -2.83
N TYR A 134 13.16 11.74 -4.02
CA TYR A 134 14.02 11.69 -5.20
C TYR A 134 14.50 13.10 -5.52
N PRO A 135 15.68 13.52 -4.98
CA PRO A 135 16.13 14.91 -5.09
C PRO A 135 16.32 15.39 -6.52
N ALA A 136 16.81 14.53 -7.42
CA ALA A 136 17.05 14.91 -8.82
C ALA A 136 15.75 15.27 -9.57
N ALA A 137 14.64 14.60 -9.25
CA ALA A 137 13.32 14.94 -9.79
C ALA A 137 12.60 16.03 -8.99
N GLY A 138 13.11 16.41 -7.81
CA GLY A 138 12.43 17.34 -6.91
C GLY A 138 11.08 16.79 -6.42
N LEU A 139 10.98 15.48 -6.17
CA LEU A 139 9.74 14.83 -5.74
C LEU A 139 9.92 14.10 -4.41
N ARG A 140 8.83 14.04 -3.65
CA ARG A 140 8.72 13.23 -2.45
C ARG A 140 7.44 12.42 -2.50
N PHE A 141 7.55 11.13 -2.24
CA PHE A 141 6.43 10.22 -2.12
C PHE A 141 6.34 9.71 -0.68
N ARG A 142 5.13 9.66 -0.13
CA ARG A 142 4.86 9.10 1.20
C ARG A 142 3.65 8.19 1.14
N TYR A 143 3.68 7.14 1.94
CA TYR A 143 2.46 6.43 2.31
C TYR A 143 2.46 6.07 3.79
N GLN A 144 1.27 6.02 4.39
CA GLN A 144 1.05 5.69 5.78
C GLN A 144 -0.03 4.63 5.90
N TRP A 145 0.19 3.64 6.75
CA TRP A 145 -0.83 2.70 7.18
C TRP A 145 -1.53 3.17 8.45
N ASN A 146 -2.85 3.06 8.46
CA ASN A 146 -3.73 3.27 9.60
C ASN A 146 -4.75 2.13 9.68
N SER A 147 -5.31 1.92 10.87
CA SER A 147 -6.46 1.03 11.07
C SER A 147 -7.73 1.86 11.31
N SER A 148 -8.84 1.36 10.81
CA SER A 148 -10.21 1.87 11.00
C SER A 148 -11.09 0.66 11.30
N ASP A 149 -11.80 0.69 12.43
CA ASP A 149 -12.67 -0.43 12.80
C ASP A 149 -13.76 -0.67 11.75
N THR A 150 -14.30 0.43 11.22
CA THR A 150 -15.37 0.42 10.21
C THR A 150 -14.85 0.01 8.83
N TYR A 151 -13.77 0.63 8.36
CA TYR A 151 -13.32 0.54 6.96
C TYR A 151 -12.14 -0.41 6.74
N GLY A 152 -11.53 -0.94 7.81
CA GLY A 152 -10.39 -1.85 7.73
C GLY A 152 -9.04 -1.13 7.72
N PHE A 153 -8.18 -1.46 6.77
CA PHE A 153 -6.88 -0.83 6.60
C PHE A 153 -6.98 0.37 5.67
N VAL A 154 -6.45 1.51 6.12
CA VAL A 154 -6.43 2.74 5.33
C VAL A 154 -4.98 3.10 5.04
N ARG A 155 -4.61 3.07 3.76
CA ARG A 155 -3.33 3.57 3.26
C ARG A 155 -3.51 5.00 2.75
N LYS A 156 -2.98 5.97 3.49
CA LYS A 156 -2.93 7.38 3.08
C LYS A 156 -1.67 7.58 2.24
N ALA A 157 -1.79 8.03 1.00
CA ALA A 157 -0.65 8.26 0.12
C ALA A 157 -0.59 9.72 -0.33
N SER A 158 0.62 10.23 -0.55
CA SER A 158 0.84 11.58 -1.05
C SER A 158 2.08 11.66 -1.93
N ILE A 159 2.02 12.53 -2.94
CA ILE A 159 3.18 12.99 -3.70
C ILE A 159 3.28 14.51 -3.62
N SER A 160 4.44 15.01 -3.24
CA SER A 160 4.75 16.44 -3.15
C SER A 160 5.77 16.83 -4.20
N ASN A 161 5.51 17.93 -4.90
CA ASN A 161 6.46 18.61 -5.75
C ASN A 161 7.30 19.56 -4.91
N LEU A 162 8.57 19.21 -4.75
CA LEU A 162 9.57 20.00 -4.05
C LEU A 162 10.35 20.92 -5.01
N SER A 163 10.09 20.79 -6.32
CA SER A 163 10.65 21.67 -7.33
C SER A 163 9.88 23.00 -7.40
N GLY A 164 10.50 24.00 -8.02
CA GLY A 164 9.88 25.30 -8.27
C GLY A 164 9.01 25.37 -9.52
N LYS A 165 8.69 24.25 -10.17
CA LYS A 165 7.97 24.22 -11.46
C LYS A 165 6.89 23.14 -11.48
N PRO A 166 5.77 23.32 -12.21
CA PRO A 166 4.78 22.27 -12.38
C PRO A 166 5.38 21.03 -13.08
N GLN A 167 4.97 19.84 -12.66
CA GLN A 167 5.41 18.56 -13.23
C GLN A 167 4.22 17.73 -13.69
N LYS A 168 4.33 17.11 -14.88
CA LYS A 168 3.35 16.13 -15.36
C LYS A 168 3.67 14.77 -14.75
N ILE A 169 2.70 14.22 -14.04
CA ILE A 169 2.82 12.95 -13.31
C ILE A 169 1.86 11.94 -13.91
N SER A 170 2.38 10.78 -14.25
CA SER A 170 1.61 9.58 -14.57
C SER A 170 1.96 8.52 -13.54
N ILE A 171 1.01 8.15 -12.68
CA ILE A 171 1.24 7.26 -11.54
C ILE A 171 0.43 5.98 -11.67
N ILE A 172 1.02 4.84 -11.32
CA ILE A 172 0.30 3.66 -10.85
C ILE A 172 0.58 3.51 -9.38
N ASP A 173 -0.46 3.46 -8.55
CA ASP A 173 -0.33 3.27 -7.11
C ASP A 173 -1.40 2.32 -6.58
N GLY A 174 -1.05 1.49 -5.59
CA GLY A 174 -2.02 0.66 -4.91
C GLY A 174 -1.41 -0.53 -4.17
N LEU A 175 -2.12 -1.65 -4.17
CA LEU A 175 -1.80 -2.87 -3.42
C LEU A 175 -1.71 -4.07 -4.37
N GLN A 176 -0.79 -5.00 -4.11
CA GLN A 176 -0.63 -6.23 -4.88
C GLN A 176 -0.54 -7.48 -3.99
N ASN A 177 -0.86 -8.63 -4.57
CA ASN A 177 -0.96 -9.92 -3.89
C ASN A 177 -1.98 -9.90 -2.75
N ILE A 178 -3.13 -9.25 -3.00
CA ILE A 178 -4.28 -9.27 -2.11
C ILE A 178 -4.84 -10.71 -2.12
N LEU A 179 -5.00 -11.27 -0.94
CA LEU A 179 -5.63 -12.57 -0.78
C LEU A 179 -7.14 -12.47 -1.01
N PRO A 180 -7.74 -13.45 -1.69
CA PRO A 180 -9.18 -13.61 -1.64
C PRO A 180 -9.63 -14.12 -0.26
N TYR A 181 -10.88 -13.87 0.08
CA TYR A 181 -11.48 -14.51 1.26
C TYR A 181 -11.47 -16.04 1.14
N GLY A 182 -11.28 -16.73 2.27
CA GLY A 182 -11.41 -18.19 2.37
C GLY A 182 -10.12 -18.97 2.08
N VAL A 183 -9.02 -18.29 1.79
CA VAL A 183 -7.68 -18.91 1.73
C VAL A 183 -7.04 -18.81 3.11
N GLY A 184 -7.13 -19.89 3.88
CA GLY A 184 -6.47 -20.00 5.19
C GLY A 184 -4.94 -20.06 5.08
N GLN A 185 -4.26 -19.82 6.20
CA GLN A 185 -2.79 -19.76 6.26
C GLN A 185 -2.13 -21.03 5.70
N ASP A 186 -2.60 -22.18 6.15
CA ASP A 186 -2.04 -23.49 5.78
C ASP A 186 -2.09 -23.74 4.27
N LEU A 187 -3.23 -23.43 3.64
CA LEU A 187 -3.43 -23.61 2.22
C LEU A 187 -2.52 -22.69 1.41
N GLN A 188 -2.41 -21.43 1.84
CA GLN A 188 -1.54 -20.45 1.19
C GLN A 188 -0.06 -20.83 1.29
N GLN A 189 0.39 -21.33 2.44
CA GLN A 189 1.79 -21.68 2.66
C GLN A 189 2.20 -22.97 1.94
N LYS A 190 1.28 -23.94 1.81
CA LYS A 190 1.59 -25.27 1.23
C LYS A 190 1.39 -25.33 -0.29
N VAL A 191 0.33 -24.70 -0.80
CA VAL A 191 -0.12 -24.88 -2.21
C VAL A 191 -0.64 -23.58 -2.84
N SER A 192 0.11 -22.48 -2.70
CA SER A 192 -0.25 -21.17 -3.27
C SER A 192 -0.50 -21.16 -4.79
N ASN A 193 0.15 -22.05 -5.53
CA ASN A 193 -0.08 -22.23 -6.96
C ASN A 193 -1.47 -22.82 -7.26
N LEU A 194 -1.96 -23.73 -6.40
CA LEU A 194 -3.32 -24.26 -6.50
C LEU A 194 -4.34 -23.15 -6.20
N THR A 195 -4.09 -22.33 -5.18
CA THR A 195 -5.02 -21.24 -4.84
C THR A 195 -5.13 -20.23 -5.98
N ASP A 196 -4.04 -19.94 -6.69
CA ASP A 196 -4.04 -19.05 -7.86
C ASP A 196 -5.10 -19.47 -8.91
N ALA A 197 -5.28 -20.76 -9.18
CA ALA A 197 -6.26 -21.25 -10.16
C ALA A 197 -7.73 -20.95 -9.80
N TYR A 198 -8.03 -20.72 -8.52
CA TYR A 198 -9.37 -20.41 -8.02
C TYR A 198 -9.61 -18.91 -7.84
N LYS A 199 -8.57 -18.08 -7.96
CA LYS A 199 -8.69 -16.63 -7.74
C LYS A 199 -9.52 -15.99 -8.84
N ARG A 200 -10.44 -15.12 -8.42
CA ARG A 200 -11.18 -14.20 -9.28
C ARG A 200 -11.20 -12.82 -8.63
N SER A 201 -10.69 -11.84 -9.37
CA SER A 201 -10.70 -10.44 -8.98
C SER A 201 -11.65 -9.68 -9.90
N GLU A 202 -12.62 -8.97 -9.35
CA GLU A 202 -13.67 -8.26 -10.11
C GLU A 202 -13.72 -6.79 -9.72
N LEU A 203 -14.02 -5.89 -10.68
CA LEU A 203 -14.19 -4.46 -10.43
C LEU A 203 -15.68 -4.09 -10.50
N GLN A 204 -16.20 -3.53 -9.40
CA GLN A 204 -17.47 -2.81 -9.39
C GLN A 204 -17.19 -1.36 -9.80
N LYS A 205 -17.27 -1.09 -11.11
CA LYS A 205 -16.77 0.15 -11.71
C LYS A 205 -17.48 1.40 -11.19
N GLU A 206 -18.77 1.32 -10.90
CA GLU A 206 -19.59 2.44 -10.42
C GLU A 206 -19.10 2.99 -9.08
N ALA A 207 -18.42 2.16 -8.28
CA ALA A 207 -17.83 2.55 -7.00
C ALA A 207 -16.29 2.49 -6.99
N GLY A 208 -15.66 2.09 -8.11
CA GLY A 208 -14.22 1.82 -8.14
C GLY A 208 -13.78 0.79 -7.08
N LEU A 209 -14.61 -0.23 -6.83
CA LEU A 209 -14.39 -1.21 -5.76
C LEU A 209 -13.91 -2.54 -6.34
N GLY A 210 -12.71 -2.95 -5.97
CA GLY A 210 -12.15 -4.28 -6.27
C GLY A 210 -12.63 -5.34 -5.28
N LEU A 211 -13.07 -6.47 -5.81
CA LEU A 211 -13.51 -7.66 -5.07
C LEU A 211 -12.52 -8.79 -5.29
N TYR A 212 -12.03 -9.40 -4.21
CA TYR A 212 -11.08 -10.51 -4.24
C TYR A 212 -11.72 -11.75 -3.62
N ALA A 213 -12.12 -12.69 -4.47
CA ALA A 213 -12.84 -13.89 -4.07
C ALA A 213 -12.24 -15.15 -4.72
N LEU A 214 -12.68 -16.29 -4.22
CA LEU A 214 -12.48 -17.57 -4.88
C LEU A 214 -13.71 -17.88 -5.75
N SER A 215 -13.52 -18.60 -6.85
CA SER A 215 -14.63 -19.15 -7.63
C SER A 215 -15.42 -20.21 -6.85
N ALA A 216 -14.73 -20.95 -5.97
CA ALA A 216 -15.27 -21.90 -5.01
C ALA A 216 -14.29 -22.04 -3.84
N ILE A 217 -14.79 -22.38 -2.65
CA ILE A 217 -13.91 -22.69 -1.52
C ILE A 217 -13.18 -24.00 -1.82
N ILE A 218 -11.88 -24.03 -1.58
CA ILE A 218 -11.03 -25.18 -1.87
C ILE A 218 -11.21 -26.21 -0.74
N VAL A 219 -11.87 -27.32 -1.06
CA VAL A 219 -12.09 -28.44 -0.14
C VAL A 219 -11.79 -29.77 -0.82
N ASP A 220 -11.29 -30.74 -0.06
CA ASP A 220 -11.00 -32.11 -0.53
C ASP A 220 -12.25 -33.01 -0.52
N LYS A 221 -13.44 -32.40 -0.48
CA LYS A 221 -14.73 -33.10 -0.50
C LYS A 221 -15.39 -32.87 -1.85
N ALA A 222 -15.97 -33.93 -2.40
CA ALA A 222 -16.78 -33.86 -3.63
C ALA A 222 -18.17 -33.27 -3.35
N GLU A 223 -18.23 -32.05 -2.80
CA GLU A 223 -19.45 -31.31 -2.49
C GLU A 223 -19.36 -29.86 -2.99
N PRO A 224 -20.49 -29.21 -3.33
CA PRO A 224 -20.49 -27.78 -3.65
C PRO A 224 -19.96 -26.97 -2.46
N SER A 225 -19.01 -26.08 -2.72
CA SER A 225 -18.44 -25.20 -1.69
C SER A 225 -18.40 -23.76 -2.19
N GLU A 226 -19.45 -22.99 -1.90
CA GLU A 226 -19.60 -21.63 -2.41
C GLU A 226 -18.75 -20.62 -1.62
N ALA A 227 -18.08 -19.73 -2.35
CA ALA A 227 -17.33 -18.61 -1.77
C ALA A 227 -18.20 -17.34 -1.75
N LEU A 228 -19.00 -17.18 -0.69
CA LEU A 228 -20.01 -16.10 -0.57
C LEU A 228 -19.49 -14.83 0.13
N LYS A 229 -18.17 -14.65 0.22
CA LYS A 229 -17.55 -13.45 0.78
C LYS A 229 -16.30 -13.09 -0.02
N ALA A 230 -15.85 -11.85 0.13
CA ALA A 230 -14.66 -11.34 -0.53
C ALA A 230 -13.82 -10.51 0.44
N ASN A 231 -12.52 -10.41 0.14
CA ASN A 231 -11.75 -9.26 0.58
C ASN A 231 -11.98 -8.14 -0.44
N ILE A 232 -11.81 -6.88 -0.03
CA ILE A 232 -12.10 -5.73 -0.88
C ILE A 232 -10.99 -4.69 -0.84
N ALA A 233 -10.87 -3.91 -1.91
CA ALA A 233 -10.07 -2.68 -1.93
C ALA A 233 -10.75 -1.60 -2.78
N TRP A 234 -10.62 -0.34 -2.39
CA TRP A 234 -11.20 0.81 -3.09
C TRP A 234 -10.39 2.08 -2.78
N SER A 235 -10.70 3.18 -3.45
CA SER A 235 -9.90 4.42 -3.32
C SER A 235 -10.67 5.69 -3.56
N MET A 236 -10.07 6.80 -3.12
CA MET A 236 -10.56 8.15 -3.40
C MET A 236 -9.38 9.15 -3.50
N GLY A 237 -9.57 10.24 -4.24
CA GLY A 237 -8.63 11.36 -4.32
C GLY A 237 -7.85 11.48 -5.64
N LEU A 238 -7.64 10.38 -6.37
CA LEU A 238 -7.03 10.41 -7.71
C LEU A 238 -8.07 10.73 -8.81
N PRO A 239 -7.76 11.64 -9.75
CA PRO A 239 -8.67 11.97 -10.84
C PRO A 239 -8.66 10.89 -11.94
N ASN A 240 -9.82 10.67 -12.56
CA ASN A 240 -9.99 9.81 -13.73
C ASN A 240 -9.23 8.47 -13.64
N PRO A 241 -9.46 7.68 -12.58
CA PRO A 241 -8.70 6.47 -12.33
C PRO A 241 -8.96 5.41 -13.41
N VAL A 242 -7.91 4.68 -13.79
CA VAL A 242 -7.97 3.41 -14.52
C VAL A 242 -7.54 2.30 -13.57
N TYR A 243 -8.41 1.33 -13.35
CA TYR A 243 -8.18 0.29 -12.35
C TYR A 243 -7.55 -0.98 -12.96
N LEU A 244 -6.55 -1.53 -12.29
CA LEU A 244 -5.98 -2.85 -12.59
C LEU A 244 -6.22 -3.78 -11.41
N LEU A 245 -6.63 -5.00 -11.73
CA LEU A 245 -6.94 -6.04 -10.75
C LEU A 245 -5.82 -7.07 -10.61
N SER A 246 -4.74 -6.90 -11.37
CA SER A 246 -3.56 -7.75 -11.41
C SER A 246 -2.29 -6.96 -11.71
N ASN A 247 -1.15 -7.62 -11.60
CA ASN A 247 0.17 -7.04 -11.90
C ASN A 247 0.63 -7.22 -13.37
N ARG A 248 -0.22 -7.80 -14.24
CA ARG A 248 0.12 -8.20 -15.62
C ARG A 248 0.70 -7.05 -16.46
N GLN A 249 0.20 -5.84 -16.27
CA GLN A 249 0.54 -4.69 -17.11
C GLN A 249 1.70 -3.83 -16.56
N LEU A 250 2.17 -4.11 -15.32
CA LEU A 250 3.16 -3.26 -14.65
C LEU A 250 4.49 -3.19 -15.41
N GLN A 251 4.95 -4.30 -16.00
CA GLN A 251 6.22 -4.30 -16.73
C GLN A 251 6.15 -3.48 -18.02
N ALA A 252 5.03 -3.52 -18.73
CA ALA A 252 4.81 -2.70 -19.92
C ALA A 252 4.72 -1.21 -19.52
N TYR A 253 4.01 -0.90 -18.43
CA TYR A 253 3.91 0.46 -17.90
C TYR A 253 5.26 1.08 -17.55
N ARG A 254 6.14 0.33 -16.86
CA ARG A 254 7.52 0.76 -16.56
C ARG A 254 8.31 1.17 -17.81
N LYS A 255 8.02 0.53 -18.95
CA LYS A 255 8.64 0.78 -20.25
C LYS A 255 7.94 1.87 -21.07
N GLY A 256 6.98 2.59 -20.49
CA GLY A 256 6.28 3.69 -21.15
C GLY A 256 4.97 3.29 -21.83
N SER A 257 4.58 2.02 -21.83
CA SER A 257 3.30 1.62 -22.42
C SER A 257 2.10 2.11 -21.58
N PRO A 258 0.96 2.45 -22.21
CA PRO A 258 -0.28 2.69 -21.48
C PRO A 258 -0.83 1.39 -20.87
N VAL A 259 -1.75 1.52 -19.93
CA VAL A 259 -2.50 0.39 -19.36
C VAL A 259 -3.96 0.42 -19.79
N ARG A 260 -4.63 -0.71 -19.65
CA ARG A 260 -6.07 -0.87 -19.89
C ARG A 260 -6.75 -1.33 -18.61
N GLU A 261 -7.94 -0.80 -18.37
CA GLU A 261 -8.77 -1.16 -17.24
C GLU A 261 -9.08 -2.66 -17.23
N GLU A 262 -9.02 -3.27 -16.04
CA GLU A 262 -9.31 -4.68 -15.82
C GLU A 262 -10.63 -4.81 -15.04
N MET A 263 -11.61 -5.52 -15.62
CA MET A 263 -12.95 -5.70 -15.03
C MET A 263 -13.14 -7.04 -14.31
N ASP A 264 -12.56 -8.11 -14.86
CA ASP A 264 -12.64 -9.49 -14.35
C ASP A 264 -11.34 -10.21 -14.69
N VAL A 265 -10.57 -10.59 -13.67
CA VAL A 265 -9.30 -11.31 -13.80
C VAL A 265 -9.38 -12.62 -13.05
N LYS A 266 -9.09 -13.72 -13.76
CA LYS A 266 -9.11 -15.09 -13.24
C LYS A 266 -7.71 -15.68 -13.24
N GLY A 267 -7.42 -16.53 -12.27
CA GLY A 267 -6.19 -17.33 -12.25
C GLY A 267 -4.94 -16.57 -11.81
N GLU A 268 -5.07 -15.35 -11.27
CA GLU A 268 -3.95 -14.48 -10.92
C GLU A 268 -4.01 -14.02 -9.48
N LYS A 269 -2.85 -13.60 -8.96
CA LYS A 269 -2.76 -12.87 -7.70
C LYS A 269 -3.51 -11.54 -7.82
N GLY A 270 -4.44 -11.30 -6.89
CA GLY A 270 -5.22 -10.08 -6.86
C GLY A 270 -4.34 -8.85 -6.62
N ALA A 271 -4.63 -7.77 -7.32
CA ALA A 271 -4.07 -6.45 -7.09
C ALA A 271 -5.20 -5.41 -7.13
N TYR A 272 -4.99 -4.29 -6.47
CA TYR A 272 -5.82 -3.10 -6.60
C TYR A 272 -4.89 -1.94 -6.94
N LEU A 273 -4.75 -1.62 -8.23
CA LEU A 273 -3.82 -0.61 -8.69
C LEU A 273 -4.58 0.45 -9.47
N ILE A 274 -4.25 1.70 -9.21
CA ILE A 274 -4.93 2.86 -9.78
C ILE A 274 -3.91 3.59 -10.65
N GLN A 275 -4.18 3.64 -11.95
CA GLN A 275 -3.47 4.53 -12.85
C GLN A 275 -4.19 5.88 -12.91
N SER A 276 -3.43 6.98 -12.81
CA SER A 276 -3.97 8.32 -12.92
C SER A 276 -2.91 9.27 -13.49
N ASP A 277 -3.36 10.26 -14.25
CA ASP A 277 -2.52 11.31 -14.84
C ASP A 277 -2.97 12.68 -14.32
N PHE A 278 -2.02 13.50 -13.89
CA PHE A 278 -2.30 14.85 -13.42
C PHE A 278 -1.08 15.76 -13.50
N VAL A 279 -1.33 17.07 -13.43
CA VAL A 279 -0.28 18.07 -13.24
C VAL A 279 -0.14 18.33 -11.74
N LEU A 280 1.09 18.22 -11.25
CA LEU A 280 1.44 18.55 -9.88
C LEU A 280 2.12 19.93 -9.88
N GLU A 281 1.38 20.94 -9.43
CA GLU A 281 1.85 22.32 -9.40
C GLU A 281 3.12 22.49 -8.56
N ALA A 282 3.86 23.59 -8.78
CA ALA A 282 5.03 23.93 -7.98
C ALA A 282 4.65 24.02 -6.48
N ALA A 283 5.44 23.40 -5.61
CA ALA A 283 5.13 23.25 -4.17
C ALA A 283 3.78 22.55 -3.87
N GLY A 284 3.13 21.96 -4.88
CA GLY A 284 1.85 21.28 -4.75
C GLY A 284 2.00 19.90 -4.11
N THR A 285 0.95 19.45 -3.42
CA THR A 285 0.83 18.08 -2.92
C THR A 285 -0.48 17.48 -3.40
N LYS A 286 -0.42 16.24 -3.89
CA LYS A 286 -1.59 15.44 -4.22
C LYS A 286 -1.70 14.31 -3.23
N GLU A 287 -2.89 14.12 -2.65
CA GLU A 287 -3.18 13.11 -1.64
C GLU A 287 -4.32 12.20 -2.10
N TRP A 288 -4.29 10.94 -1.70
CA TRP A 288 -5.34 9.96 -1.97
C TRP A 288 -5.33 8.85 -0.91
N LEU A 289 -6.42 8.11 -0.85
CA LEU A 289 -6.59 6.97 0.04
C LEU A 289 -6.75 5.69 -0.77
N VAL A 290 -6.13 4.61 -0.31
CA VAL A 290 -6.46 3.24 -0.70
C VAL A 290 -6.93 2.52 0.56
N ILE A 291 -8.15 2.01 0.54
CA ILE A 291 -8.80 1.36 1.68
C ILE A 291 -9.01 -0.11 1.35
N ALA A 292 -8.72 -1.00 2.28
CA ALA A 292 -8.92 -2.44 2.11
C ALA A 292 -9.50 -3.08 3.37
N ASN A 293 -10.42 -4.02 3.19
CA ASN A 293 -11.04 -4.74 4.30
C ASN A 293 -11.19 -6.22 3.95
N VAL A 294 -11.29 -7.06 4.99
CA VAL A 294 -11.36 -8.51 4.86
C VAL A 294 -12.75 -9.03 5.23
N ASN A 295 -13.10 -10.25 4.81
CA ASN A 295 -14.30 -10.96 5.28
C ASN A 295 -15.63 -10.21 5.02
N GLN A 296 -15.78 -9.65 3.82
CA GLN A 296 -16.97 -8.87 3.43
C GLN A 296 -18.06 -9.75 2.80
N SER A 297 -19.28 -9.66 3.32
CA SER A 297 -20.47 -10.26 2.72
C SER A 297 -21.07 -9.37 1.63
N GLN A 298 -21.95 -9.93 0.80
CA GLN A 298 -22.63 -9.18 -0.27
C GLN A 298 -23.41 -7.96 0.28
N PRO A 299 -24.17 -8.06 1.39
CA PRO A 299 -24.83 -6.88 1.96
C PRO A 299 -23.85 -5.81 2.44
N ALA A 300 -22.67 -6.19 2.94
CA ALA A 300 -21.65 -5.23 3.35
C ALA A 300 -21.05 -4.50 2.14
N ILE A 301 -20.76 -5.25 1.06
CA ILE A 301 -20.29 -4.71 -0.22
C ILE A 301 -21.30 -3.72 -0.80
N ILE A 302 -22.59 -4.07 -0.86
CA ILE A 302 -23.64 -3.20 -1.40
C ILE A 302 -23.75 -1.90 -0.58
N ARG A 303 -23.78 -2.00 0.76
CA ARG A 303 -23.82 -0.80 1.62
C ARG A 303 -22.62 0.11 1.40
N LEU A 304 -21.42 -0.46 1.29
CA LEU A 304 -20.22 0.31 1.01
C LEU A 304 -20.28 0.99 -0.36
N MET A 305 -20.74 0.29 -1.40
CA MET A 305 -20.90 0.89 -2.73
C MET A 305 -21.86 2.07 -2.69
N ASP A 306 -22.99 1.96 -1.98
CA ASP A 306 -23.94 3.05 -1.83
C ASP A 306 -23.34 4.23 -1.05
N GLU A 307 -22.57 3.95 0.00
CA GLU A 307 -21.84 4.96 0.74
C GLU A 307 -20.81 5.70 -0.13
N ILE A 308 -20.01 4.98 -0.94
CA ILE A 308 -19.04 5.57 -1.87
C ILE A 308 -19.71 6.51 -2.86
N LYS A 309 -20.88 6.14 -3.39
CA LYS A 309 -21.60 6.93 -4.39
C LYS A 309 -22.34 8.13 -3.80
N ALA A 310 -22.88 7.99 -2.58
CA ALA A 310 -23.83 8.94 -2.02
C ALA A 310 -23.26 9.85 -0.92
N ASN A 311 -22.24 9.41 -0.18
CA ASN A 311 -21.71 10.15 0.96
C ASN A 311 -20.58 11.10 0.54
N SER A 312 -20.91 12.38 0.33
CA SER A 312 -19.93 13.42 0.02
C SER A 312 -18.91 13.68 1.14
N ASN A 313 -19.19 13.23 2.38
CA ASN A 313 -18.32 13.39 3.54
C ASN A 313 -17.51 12.13 3.88
N LEU A 314 -17.56 11.09 3.04
CA LEU A 314 -16.96 9.78 3.33
C LEU A 314 -15.48 9.86 3.72
N GLN A 315 -14.70 10.72 3.05
CA GLN A 315 -13.28 10.93 3.42
C GLN A 315 -13.13 11.42 4.87
N LYS A 316 -14.00 12.34 5.30
CA LYS A 316 -13.99 12.86 6.67
C LYS A 316 -14.40 11.77 7.67
N ASP A 317 -15.38 10.94 7.33
CA ASP A 317 -15.86 9.86 8.19
C ASP A 317 -14.78 8.79 8.40
N ILE A 318 -14.03 8.43 7.35
CA ILE A 318 -12.86 7.54 7.45
C ILE A 318 -11.81 8.12 8.39
N LEU A 319 -11.45 9.39 8.20
CA LEU A 319 -10.43 10.05 9.03
C LEU A 319 -10.88 10.14 10.50
N ALA A 320 -12.17 10.37 10.75
CA ALA A 320 -12.74 10.38 12.09
C ALA A 320 -12.72 8.99 12.73
N ASP A 321 -12.98 7.91 11.98
CA ASP A 321 -12.91 6.54 12.50
C ASP A 321 -11.48 6.12 12.85
N ILE A 322 -10.48 6.54 12.05
CA ILE A 322 -9.06 6.37 12.38
C ILE A 322 -8.71 7.09 13.69
N GLN A 323 -9.11 8.36 13.84
CA GLN A 323 -8.82 9.14 15.04
C GLN A 323 -9.49 8.53 16.27
N LYS A 324 -10.75 8.10 16.13
CA LYS A 324 -11.48 7.39 17.18
C LYS A 324 -10.71 6.15 17.64
N GLY A 325 -10.11 5.38 16.74
CA GLY A 325 -9.27 4.24 17.08
C GLY A 325 -8.05 4.63 17.91
N THR A 326 -7.35 5.72 17.53
CA THR A 326 -6.26 6.29 18.32
C THR A 326 -6.73 6.68 19.73
N ASP A 327 -7.86 7.38 19.84
CA ASP A 327 -8.39 7.82 21.14
C ASP A 327 -8.75 6.63 22.05
N GLN A 328 -9.28 5.54 21.49
CA GLN A 328 -9.57 4.32 22.24
C GLN A 328 -8.29 3.60 22.68
N LEU A 329 -7.26 3.58 21.82
CA LEU A 329 -5.97 3.00 22.18
C LEU A 329 -5.33 3.76 23.35
N ILE A 330 -5.34 5.10 23.30
CA ILE A 330 -4.83 5.95 24.39
C ILE A 330 -5.55 5.63 25.70
N LYS A 331 -6.89 5.53 25.68
CA LYS A 331 -7.69 5.20 26.88
C LYS A 331 -7.38 3.83 27.50
N ARG A 332 -6.82 2.89 26.73
CA ARG A 332 -6.47 1.54 27.22
C ARG A 332 -5.06 1.45 27.78
N VAL A 333 -4.17 2.37 27.39
CA VAL A 333 -2.74 2.34 27.74
C VAL A 333 -2.39 3.42 28.78
N ALA A 334 -3.16 4.50 28.85
CA ALA A 334 -3.06 5.54 29.87
C ALA A 334 -3.71 5.09 31.18
#